data_AF-A0A1V3GDG3-F1
#
_entry.id   AF-A0A1V3GDG3-F1
#
_cell.length_a   1.000
_cell.length_b   1.000
_cell.length_c   1.000
_cell.angle_alpha   90.00
_cell.angle_beta   90.00
_cell.angle_gamma   90.00
#
_symmetry.space_group_name_H-M   'P 1'
#
loop_
_entity.id
_entity.type
_entity.pdbx_description
1 polymer ?
#
loop_
_entity_poly.entity_id
_entity_poly.type
_entity_poly.pdbx_seq_one_letter_code
_entity_poly.pdbx_strand_id
1 'polypeptide(L)'
;MKVYTIGHYNHSKEQFLKLLGAAEISFVADVRAFPASRRSSHFKKENMDQWLKEAGIHYHHFPGLGGRRKMSGLVGEQLNEGWNNRSFQNYANYTLTDDFQYALELLKEQAKERTLVYMCSEHHPARCHRLLISNVLQANGWEVLHLIPDSKGNPGIVRHELGKWGAMPIIEEDGTVVYPKL
;
A
#
# COMPACT_ATOMS: atom_id res chain seq x y z
N MET A 1 -8.05 7.14 12.88
CA MET A 1 -6.67 6.60 13.00
C MET A 1 -5.92 6.88 11.71
N LYS A 2 -4.58 6.84 11.71
CA LYS A 2 -3.75 7.31 10.60
C LYS A 2 -2.72 6.27 10.20
N VAL A 3 -2.49 6.14 8.89
CA VAL A 3 -1.50 5.24 8.28
C VAL A 3 -0.77 5.93 7.15
N TYR A 4 0.48 5.53 6.93
CA TYR A 4 1.30 6.05 5.86
C TYR A 4 1.52 5.02 4.75
N THR A 5 1.89 5.50 3.57
CA THR A 5 2.30 4.64 2.45
C THR A 5 3.52 5.21 1.75
N ILE A 6 4.43 4.34 1.32
CA ILE A 6 5.66 4.74 0.63
C ILE A 6 6.04 3.75 -0.48
N GLY A 7 6.64 4.27 -1.55
CA GLY A 7 7.23 3.46 -2.60
C GLY A 7 8.74 3.44 -2.44
N HIS A 8 9.37 2.27 -2.40
CA HIS A 8 10.84 2.24 -2.28
C HIS A 8 11.54 2.72 -3.55
N TYR A 9 10.91 2.52 -4.71
CA TYR A 9 11.38 2.95 -6.02
C TYR A 9 12.89 2.64 -6.21
N ASN A 10 13.69 3.65 -6.54
CA ASN A 10 15.14 3.59 -6.63
C ASN A 10 15.83 4.41 -5.52
N HIS A 11 15.15 4.71 -4.41
CA HIS A 11 15.72 5.48 -3.32
C HIS A 11 16.98 4.80 -2.75
N SER A 12 17.97 5.58 -2.34
CA SER A 12 19.04 5.04 -1.49
C SER A 12 18.50 4.70 -0.09
N LYS A 13 19.27 3.95 0.71
CA LYS A 13 18.94 3.69 2.13
C LYS A 13 18.74 5.00 2.89
N GLU A 14 19.65 5.96 2.70
CA GLU A 14 19.68 7.24 3.39
C GLU A 14 18.46 8.10 3.02
N GLN A 15 18.15 8.16 1.73
CA GLN A 15 16.97 8.87 1.25
C GLN A 15 15.69 8.24 1.78
N PHE A 16 15.60 6.91 1.79
CA PHE A 16 14.42 6.22 2.31
C PHE A 16 14.25 6.47 3.81
N LEU A 17 15.31 6.35 4.61
CA LEU A 17 15.28 6.68 6.04
C LEU A 17 14.92 8.15 6.30
N LYS A 18 15.39 9.09 5.48
CA LYS A 18 14.99 10.50 5.53
C LYS A 18 13.48 10.67 5.33
N LEU A 19 12.89 9.96 4.37
CA LEU A 19 11.45 9.98 4.11
C LEU A 19 10.65 9.38 5.28
N LEU A 20 11.11 8.27 5.84
CA LEU A 20 10.51 7.65 7.02
C LEU A 20 10.58 8.57 8.25
N GLY A 21 11.72 9.21 8.48
CA GLY A 21 11.94 10.11 9.61
C GLY A 21 11.01 11.33 9.60
N ALA A 22 10.66 11.87 8.42
CA ALA A 22 9.76 13.00 8.30
C ALA A 22 8.32 12.74 8.78
N ALA A 23 7.95 11.47 8.91
CA ALA A 23 6.67 11.03 9.44
C ALA A 23 6.80 10.23 10.73
N GLU A 24 8.00 10.19 11.33
CA GLU A 24 8.31 9.45 12.57
C GLU A 24 7.87 7.97 12.49
N ILE A 25 8.09 7.36 11.32
CA ILE A 25 7.72 5.96 11.09
C ILE A 25 8.54 5.05 12.00
N SER A 26 7.85 4.19 12.75
CA SER A 26 8.46 3.16 13.62
C SER A 26 8.21 1.74 13.15
N PHE A 27 7.37 1.55 12.11
CA PHE A 27 7.07 0.24 11.54
C PHE A 27 6.86 0.31 10.02
N VAL A 28 7.57 -0.54 9.28
CA VAL A 28 7.42 -0.75 7.83
C VAL A 28 6.73 -2.09 7.57
N ALA A 29 5.51 -2.02 7.05
CA ALA A 29 4.76 -3.16 6.51
C ALA A 29 5.07 -3.32 5.02
N ASP A 30 5.87 -4.31 4.65
CA ASP A 30 6.16 -4.59 3.24
C ASP A 30 5.00 -5.35 2.61
N VAL A 31 4.31 -4.72 1.66
CA VAL A 31 3.18 -5.31 0.94
C VAL A 31 3.59 -5.77 -0.47
N ARG A 32 4.88 -5.93 -0.74
CA ARG A 32 5.33 -6.50 -2.02
C ARG A 32 4.98 -7.98 -2.09
N ALA A 33 4.50 -8.44 -3.25
CA ALA A 33 4.28 -9.87 -3.49
C ALA A 33 5.58 -10.68 -3.32
N PHE A 34 6.69 -10.10 -3.77
CA PHE A 34 8.02 -10.69 -3.68
C PHE A 34 8.99 -9.60 -3.18
N PRO A 35 9.42 -9.64 -1.90
CA PRO A 35 10.32 -8.63 -1.33
C PRO A 35 11.78 -8.87 -1.74
N ALA A 36 11.99 -9.17 -3.02
CA ALA A 36 13.28 -9.37 -3.65
C ALA A 36 13.47 -8.32 -4.74
N SER A 37 14.62 -7.64 -4.73
CA SER A 37 14.98 -6.70 -5.80
C SER A 37 16.39 -7.00 -6.30
N ARG A 38 16.52 -7.22 -7.62
CA ARG A 38 17.83 -7.34 -8.28
C ARG A 38 18.49 -5.99 -8.53
N ARG A 39 17.69 -4.94 -8.78
CA ARG A 39 18.17 -3.59 -9.13
C ARG A 39 18.51 -2.75 -7.89
N SER A 40 17.90 -3.06 -6.75
CA SER A 40 18.11 -2.35 -5.49
C SER A 40 18.32 -3.38 -4.39
N SER A 41 19.53 -3.92 -4.32
CA SER A 41 19.88 -5.02 -3.41
C SER A 41 19.64 -4.68 -1.95
N HIS A 42 19.73 -3.41 -1.56
CA HIS A 42 19.42 -2.93 -0.20
C HIS A 42 17.93 -3.05 0.17
N PHE A 43 17.02 -3.14 -0.81
CA PHE A 43 15.59 -3.41 -0.57
C PHE A 43 15.23 -4.90 -0.64
N LYS A 44 16.21 -5.82 -0.73
CA LYS A 44 15.95 -7.23 -0.42
C LYS A 44 15.52 -7.35 1.03
N LYS A 45 14.56 -8.22 1.32
CA LYS A 45 14.00 -8.43 2.66
C LYS A 45 15.08 -8.50 3.75
N GLU A 46 16.09 -9.34 3.55
CA GLU A 46 17.12 -9.61 4.56
C GLU A 46 17.96 -8.36 4.86
N ASN A 47 18.36 -7.65 3.81
CA ASN A 47 19.14 -6.43 3.94
C ASN A 47 18.30 -5.31 4.58
N MET A 48 17.05 -5.17 4.14
CA MET A 48 16.14 -4.13 4.62
C MET A 48 15.74 -4.31 6.06
N ASP A 49 15.44 -5.53 6.48
CA ASP A 49 15.18 -5.85 7.89
C ASP A 49 16.37 -5.43 8.76
N GLN A 50 17.60 -5.78 8.35
CA GLN A 50 18.81 -5.41 9.08
C GLN A 50 18.96 -3.90 9.24
N TRP A 51 18.93 -3.13 8.14
CA TRP A 51 19.20 -1.69 8.24
C TRP A 51 18.04 -0.88 8.82
N LEU A 52 16.80 -1.35 8.71
CA LEU A 52 15.67 -0.75 9.43
C LEU A 52 15.82 -0.97 10.93
N LYS A 53 16.20 -2.19 11.35
CA LYS A 53 16.45 -2.51 12.75
C LYS A 53 17.57 -1.66 13.34
N GLU A 54 18.66 -1.44 12.60
CA GLU A 54 19.74 -0.51 12.99
C GLU A 54 19.24 0.93 13.20
N ALA A 55 18.21 1.34 12.44
CA ALA A 55 17.56 2.63 12.58
C ALA A 55 16.43 2.66 13.63
N GLY A 56 16.21 1.56 14.38
CA GLY A 56 15.14 1.45 15.36
C GLY A 56 13.73 1.28 14.76
N ILE A 57 13.64 0.92 13.47
CA ILE A 57 12.37 0.77 12.76
C ILE A 57 12.07 -0.72 12.60
N HIS A 58 10.87 -1.12 12.98
CA HIS A 58 10.42 -2.50 12.81
C HIS A 58 10.06 -2.79 11.37
N TYR A 59 10.27 -4.04 10.95
CA TYR A 59 9.96 -4.51 9.61
C TYR A 59 9.14 -5.80 9.68
N HIS A 60 8.09 -5.88 8.87
CA HIS A 60 7.38 -7.14 8.66
C HIS A 60 6.82 -7.23 7.25
N HIS A 61 6.80 -8.45 6.69
CA HIS A 61 6.27 -8.70 5.35
C HIS A 61 4.82 -9.17 5.43
N PHE A 62 3.94 -8.51 4.69
CA PHE A 62 2.49 -8.76 4.62
C PHE A 62 2.10 -9.33 3.24
N PRO A 63 2.37 -10.62 2.95
CA PRO A 63 2.08 -11.21 1.65
C PRO A 63 0.58 -11.25 1.33
N GLY A 64 -0.29 -11.23 2.35
CA GLY A 64 -1.74 -11.10 2.19
C GLY A 64 -2.18 -9.77 1.58
N LEU A 65 -1.38 -8.71 1.71
CA LEU A 65 -1.60 -7.43 1.02
C LEU A 65 -0.75 -7.31 -0.26
N GLY A 66 -0.01 -8.37 -0.60
CA GLY A 66 0.83 -8.52 -1.78
C GLY A 66 0.13 -8.20 -3.09
N GLY A 67 0.77 -7.40 -3.95
CA GLY A 67 0.34 -7.23 -5.34
C GLY A 67 0.36 -8.52 -6.19
N ARG A 68 0.22 -8.38 -7.52
CA ARG A 68 0.26 -9.50 -8.50
C ARG A 68 -0.80 -10.57 -8.25
N ARG A 69 -2.04 -10.14 -8.04
CA ARG A 69 -3.20 -11.02 -7.90
C ARG A 69 -3.69 -11.52 -9.25
N LYS A 70 -4.09 -12.79 -9.29
CA LYS A 70 -4.73 -13.40 -10.46
C LYS A 70 -6.21 -13.02 -10.49
N MET A 71 -6.85 -13.24 -11.62
CA MET A 71 -8.29 -13.11 -11.75
C MET A 71 -8.96 -14.07 -10.77
N SER A 72 -9.89 -13.57 -9.96
CA SER A 72 -10.75 -14.39 -9.12
C SER A 72 -12.00 -14.76 -9.92
N GLY A 73 -12.36 -16.04 -9.93
CA GLY A 73 -13.65 -16.51 -10.47
C GLY A 73 -14.81 -16.42 -9.47
N LEU A 74 -14.54 -15.94 -8.25
CA LEU A 74 -15.51 -15.87 -7.15
C LEU A 74 -16.27 -14.54 -7.09
N VAL A 75 -15.78 -13.52 -7.80
CA VAL A 75 -16.39 -12.18 -7.86
C VAL A 75 -16.99 -12.01 -9.24
N GLY A 76 -18.23 -11.54 -9.33
CA GLY A 76 -18.88 -11.27 -10.61
C GLY A 76 -18.04 -10.32 -11.47
N GLU A 77 -17.84 -10.67 -12.75
CA GLU A 77 -16.89 -9.96 -13.64
C GLU A 77 -17.14 -8.45 -13.71
N GLN A 78 -18.41 -8.04 -13.58
CA GLN A 78 -18.90 -6.67 -13.75
C GLN A 78 -18.62 -5.73 -12.58
N LEU A 79 -18.36 -6.25 -11.38
CA LEU A 79 -18.32 -5.46 -10.15
C LEU A 79 -17.17 -4.42 -10.13
N ASN A 80 -16.09 -4.72 -10.84
CA ASN A 80 -14.87 -3.91 -10.87
C ASN A 80 -14.43 -3.53 -12.30
N GLU A 81 -15.35 -3.52 -13.26
CA GLU A 81 -15.08 -3.20 -14.69
C GLU A 81 -14.68 -1.75 -14.98
N GLY A 82 -14.80 -0.84 -14.01
CA GLY A 82 -14.30 0.53 -14.13
C GLY A 82 -12.77 0.60 -14.31
N TRP A 83 -12.04 -0.48 -13.98
CA TRP A 83 -10.61 -0.58 -14.20
C TRP A 83 -10.25 -1.05 -15.62
N ASN A 84 -9.69 -0.14 -16.42
CA ASN A 84 -9.11 -0.51 -17.73
C ASN A 84 -7.86 -1.40 -17.61
N ASN A 85 -7.16 -1.38 -16.48
CA ASN A 85 -5.98 -2.21 -16.25
C ASN A 85 -6.35 -3.50 -15.50
N ARG A 86 -6.15 -4.64 -16.16
CA ARG A 86 -6.48 -5.96 -15.61
C ARG A 86 -5.80 -6.26 -14.26
N SER A 87 -4.58 -5.78 -14.01
CA SER A 87 -3.92 -6.01 -12.72
C SER A 87 -4.61 -5.26 -11.57
N PHE A 88 -5.14 -4.06 -11.83
CA PHE A 88 -5.92 -3.31 -10.84
C PHE A 88 -7.30 -3.94 -10.65
N GLN A 89 -7.98 -4.34 -11.72
CA GLN A 89 -9.25 -5.07 -11.63
C GLN A 89 -9.10 -6.35 -10.80
N ASN A 90 -8.08 -7.17 -11.08
CA ASN A 90 -7.81 -8.39 -10.31
C ASN A 90 -7.56 -8.10 -8.83
N TYR A 91 -6.84 -7.01 -8.51
CA TYR A 91 -6.58 -6.66 -7.12
C TYR A 91 -7.84 -6.08 -6.43
N ALA A 92 -8.69 -5.34 -7.15
CA ALA A 92 -9.98 -4.89 -6.65
C ALA A 92 -10.93 -6.08 -6.37
N ASN A 93 -10.93 -7.12 -7.21
CA ASN A 93 -11.63 -8.37 -6.88
C ASN A 93 -11.04 -9.04 -5.64
N TYR A 94 -9.71 -9.04 -5.52
CA TYR A 94 -9.04 -9.61 -4.35
C TYR A 94 -9.39 -8.88 -3.05
N THR A 95 -9.64 -7.56 -3.08
CA THR A 95 -10.02 -6.82 -1.86
C THR A 95 -11.35 -7.27 -1.27
N LEU A 96 -12.15 -8.05 -2.00
CA LEU A 96 -13.44 -8.57 -1.55
C LEU A 96 -13.34 -9.96 -0.90
N THR A 97 -12.15 -10.54 -0.88
CA THR A 97 -11.92 -11.88 -0.30
C THR A 97 -11.59 -11.81 1.20
N ASP A 98 -11.95 -12.86 1.94
CA ASP A 98 -11.63 -13.01 3.36
C ASP A 98 -10.12 -12.93 3.63
N ASP A 99 -9.28 -13.48 2.73
CA ASP A 99 -7.82 -13.42 2.85
C ASP A 99 -7.29 -11.98 2.89
N PHE A 100 -7.86 -11.10 2.05
CA PHE A 100 -7.48 -9.69 2.06
C PHE A 100 -7.98 -9.01 3.34
N GLN A 101 -9.22 -9.26 3.73
CA GLN A 101 -9.82 -8.64 4.92
C GLN A 101 -9.04 -9.03 6.18
N TYR A 102 -8.68 -10.31 6.34
CA TYR A 102 -7.83 -10.79 7.42
C TYR A 102 -6.46 -10.11 7.42
N ALA A 103 -5.78 -10.04 6.26
CA ALA A 103 -4.49 -9.37 6.17
C ALA A 103 -4.56 -7.86 6.44
N LEU A 104 -5.67 -7.22 6.09
CA LEU A 104 -5.91 -5.81 6.36
C LEU A 104 -6.15 -5.56 7.85
N GLU A 105 -6.87 -6.44 8.54
CA GLU A 105 -7.05 -6.33 10.00
C GLU A 105 -5.72 -6.46 10.74
N LEU A 106 -4.85 -7.41 10.36
CA LEU A 106 -3.50 -7.51 10.93
C LEU A 106 -2.69 -6.21 10.73
N LEU A 107 -2.82 -5.56 9.57
CA LEU A 107 -2.17 -4.27 9.32
C LEU A 107 -2.74 -3.17 10.23
N LYS A 108 -4.07 -3.12 10.37
CA LYS A 108 -4.77 -2.14 11.22
C LYS A 108 -4.39 -2.32 12.70
N GLU A 109 -4.25 -3.54 13.18
CA GLU A 109 -3.77 -3.83 14.54
C GLU A 109 -2.37 -3.26 14.78
N GLN A 110 -1.42 -3.47 13.86
CA GLN A 110 -0.09 -2.86 13.99
C GLN A 110 -0.15 -1.33 13.95
N ALA A 111 -1.02 -0.76 13.11
CA ALA A 111 -1.18 0.68 12.97
C ALA A 111 -1.89 1.36 14.17
N LYS A 112 -2.57 0.60 15.04
CA LYS A 112 -3.13 1.12 16.29
C LYS A 112 -2.06 1.40 17.34
N GLU A 113 -1.00 0.60 17.34
CA GLU A 113 0.07 0.65 18.34
C GLU A 113 1.27 1.49 17.90
N ARG A 114 1.42 1.75 16.60
CA ARG A 114 2.66 2.26 15.99
C ARG A 114 2.38 3.20 14.82
N THR A 115 3.31 4.10 14.57
CA THR A 115 3.34 4.90 13.34
C THR A 115 3.78 4.02 12.16
N LEU A 116 2.79 3.44 11.48
CA LEU A 116 2.98 2.46 10.42
C LEU A 116 3.02 3.10 9.02
N VAL A 117 3.96 2.64 8.20
CA VAL A 117 3.95 2.82 6.74
C VAL A 117 3.81 1.47 6.04
N TYR A 118 2.92 1.34 5.06
CA TYR A 118 2.94 0.18 4.16
C TYR A 118 3.64 0.51 2.84
N MET A 119 4.48 -0.41 2.38
CA MET A 119 5.46 -0.15 1.33
C MET A 119 5.33 -1.10 0.13
N CYS A 120 5.45 -0.56 -1.09
CA CYS A 120 5.66 -1.34 -2.30
C CYS A 120 6.87 -0.86 -3.13
N SER A 121 7.04 -1.39 -4.35
CA SER A 121 8.13 -1.05 -5.28
C SER A 121 7.92 0.22 -6.10
N GLU A 122 6.70 0.52 -6.52
CA GLU A 122 6.42 1.65 -7.41
C GLU A 122 6.55 2.96 -6.66
N HIS A 123 7.06 4.03 -7.31
CA HIS A 123 7.20 5.35 -6.69
C HIS A 123 5.85 5.89 -6.21
N HIS A 124 4.90 6.06 -7.13
CA HIS A 124 3.63 6.72 -6.87
C HIS A 124 2.51 5.70 -6.60
N PRO A 125 1.66 5.88 -5.57
CA PRO A 125 0.59 4.94 -5.20
C PRO A 125 -0.38 4.66 -6.35
N ALA A 126 -0.71 5.68 -7.18
CA ALA A 126 -1.60 5.55 -8.34
C ALA A 126 -1.14 4.52 -9.41
N ARG A 127 0.09 4.01 -9.31
CA ARG A 127 0.67 3.06 -10.26
C ARG A 127 0.75 1.64 -9.70
N CYS A 128 0.19 1.38 -8.52
CA CYS A 128 0.29 0.09 -7.85
C CYS A 128 -0.93 -0.23 -6.96
N HIS A 129 -0.90 -1.44 -6.40
CA HIS A 129 -1.93 -1.95 -5.48
C HIS A 129 -2.07 -1.14 -4.18
N ARG A 130 -1.07 -0.32 -3.78
CA ARG A 130 -1.21 0.59 -2.64
C ARG A 130 -2.42 1.51 -2.80
N LEU A 131 -2.77 1.92 -4.03
CA LEU A 131 -3.98 2.70 -4.28
C LEU A 131 -5.23 2.00 -3.75
N LEU A 132 -5.41 0.72 -4.08
CA LEU A 132 -6.61 -0.04 -3.70
C LEU A 132 -6.65 -0.35 -2.21
N ILE A 133 -5.50 -0.66 -1.58
CA ILE A 133 -5.40 -0.77 -0.12
C ILE A 133 -5.81 0.57 0.54
N SER A 134 -5.31 1.69 -0.01
CA SER A 134 -5.61 3.03 0.51
C SER A 134 -7.09 3.38 0.39
N ASN A 135 -7.72 3.01 -0.73
CA ASN A 135 -9.14 3.23 -0.95
C ASN A 135 -9.97 2.48 0.10
N VAL A 136 -9.67 1.20 0.35
CA VAL A 136 -10.39 0.41 1.37
C VAL A 136 -10.18 0.99 2.77
N LEU A 137 -8.95 1.36 3.14
CA LEU A 137 -8.66 1.97 4.44
C LEU A 137 -9.41 3.30 4.61
N GLN A 138 -9.39 4.17 3.61
CA GLN A 138 -10.06 5.47 3.67
C GLN A 138 -11.60 5.34 3.71
N ALA A 139 -12.17 4.44 2.91
CA ALA A 139 -13.60 4.13 2.96
C ALA A 139 -14.04 3.66 4.36
N ASN A 140 -13.13 3.00 5.09
CA ASN A 140 -13.35 2.48 6.43
C ASN A 140 -12.78 3.39 7.54
N GLY A 141 -12.74 4.71 7.31
CA GLY A 141 -12.49 5.72 8.35
C GLY A 141 -11.03 5.96 8.72
N TRP A 142 -10.07 5.41 7.98
CA TRP A 142 -8.64 5.71 8.18
C TRP A 142 -8.19 6.93 7.39
N GLU A 143 -7.37 7.77 8.03
CA GLU A 143 -6.60 8.79 7.31
C GLU A 143 -5.37 8.14 6.69
N VAL A 144 -5.31 8.11 5.36
CA VAL A 144 -4.17 7.57 4.61
C VAL A 144 -3.32 8.71 4.05
N LEU A 145 -2.02 8.70 4.37
CA LEU A 145 -1.06 9.70 3.91
C LEU A 145 0.07 9.07 3.08
N HIS A 146 0.30 9.59 1.88
CA HIS A 146 1.36 9.11 1.00
C HIS A 146 2.64 9.91 1.21
N LEU A 147 3.72 9.22 1.59
CA LEU A 147 5.07 9.76 1.60
C LEU A 147 5.60 9.75 0.16
N ILE A 148 5.58 10.93 -0.48
CA ILE A 148 5.99 11.13 -1.86
C ILE A 148 7.01 12.27 -1.87
N PRO A 149 8.28 12.03 -2.22
CA PRO A 149 9.26 13.09 -2.27
C PRO A 149 8.91 14.12 -3.35
N ASP A 150 9.29 15.38 -3.11
CA ASP A 150 9.27 16.43 -4.14
C ASP A 150 10.33 16.19 -5.23
N SER A 151 10.39 17.06 -6.23
CA SER A 151 11.36 16.97 -7.33
C SER A 151 12.83 17.10 -6.89
N LYS A 152 13.08 17.59 -5.67
CA LYS A 152 14.40 17.72 -5.05
C LYS A 152 14.71 16.58 -4.08
N GLY A 153 13.80 15.61 -3.92
CA GLY A 153 13.96 14.51 -2.96
C GLY A 153 13.67 14.91 -1.51
N ASN A 154 13.01 16.04 -1.25
CA ASN A 154 12.57 16.36 0.11
C ASN A 154 11.30 15.59 0.44
N PRO A 155 11.10 15.19 1.72
CA PRO A 155 9.87 14.53 2.14
C PRO A 155 8.64 15.37 1.83
N GLY A 156 7.70 14.80 1.09
CA GLY A 156 6.37 15.34 0.88
C GLY A 156 5.32 14.38 1.42
N ILE A 157 4.24 14.93 1.97
CA ILE A 157 3.11 14.16 2.51
C ILE A 157 1.86 14.59 1.75
N VAL A 158 1.23 13.65 1.05
CA VAL A 158 0.02 13.88 0.27
C VAL A 158 -1.12 13.08 0.86
N ARG A 159 -2.20 13.75 1.25
CA ARG A 159 -3.41 13.06 1.73
C ARG A 159 -4.03 12.24 0.59
N HIS A 160 -4.45 11.03 0.93
CA HIS A 160 -5.24 10.20 0.03
C HIS A 160 -6.68 10.72 -0.06
N GLU A 161 -7.23 10.69 -1.26
CA GLU A 161 -8.61 11.07 -1.53
C GLU A 161 -9.18 10.02 -2.49
N LEU A 162 -10.36 9.49 -2.16
CA LEU A 162 -11.09 8.54 -3.01
C LEU A 162 -11.42 9.20 -4.35
N GLY A 163 -11.28 8.44 -5.44
CA GLY A 163 -11.55 8.94 -6.80
C GLY A 163 -10.50 9.90 -7.37
N LYS A 164 -9.49 10.32 -6.59
CA LYS A 164 -8.41 11.20 -7.07
C LYS A 164 -7.58 10.55 -8.18
N TRP A 165 -7.41 9.23 -8.12
CA TRP A 165 -6.65 8.47 -9.10
C TRP A 165 -7.37 7.17 -9.45
N GLY A 166 -7.35 6.80 -10.73
CA GLY A 166 -7.88 5.53 -11.20
C GLY A 166 -9.40 5.53 -11.38
N ALA A 167 -10.00 4.35 -11.30
CA ALA A 167 -11.45 4.20 -11.39
C ALA A 167 -12.16 4.83 -10.19
N MET A 168 -13.37 5.37 -10.40
CA MET A 168 -14.17 5.95 -9.33
C MET A 168 -14.67 4.84 -8.39
N PRO A 169 -14.35 4.87 -7.09
CA PRO A 169 -14.89 3.90 -6.14
C PRO A 169 -16.35 4.22 -5.81
N ILE A 170 -17.17 3.18 -5.69
CA ILE A 170 -18.43 3.21 -4.96
C ILE A 170 -18.19 2.52 -3.62
N ILE A 171 -18.68 3.14 -2.54
CA ILE A 171 -18.60 2.60 -1.19
C ILE A 171 -20.00 2.11 -0.81
N GLU A 172 -20.11 0.81 -0.60
CA GLU A 172 -21.33 0.16 -0.13
C GLU A 172 -21.59 0.48 1.35
N GLU A 173 -22.80 0.22 1.85
CA GLU A 173 -23.18 0.53 3.24
C GLU A 173 -22.28 -0.15 4.29
N ASP A 174 -21.74 -1.33 3.97
CA ASP A 174 -20.84 -2.10 4.84
C ASP A 174 -19.37 -1.66 4.75
N GLY A 175 -19.07 -0.62 3.97
CA GLY A 175 -17.71 -0.12 3.75
C GLY A 175 -16.92 -0.87 2.67
N THR A 176 -17.56 -1.82 1.98
CA THR A 176 -16.99 -2.48 0.80
C THR A 176 -16.76 -1.47 -0.31
N VAL A 177 -15.62 -1.59 -1.01
CA VAL A 177 -15.25 -0.70 -2.12
C VAL A 177 -15.28 -1.46 -3.43
N VAL A 178 -16.12 -1.01 -4.36
CA VAL A 178 -16.27 -1.58 -5.71
C VAL A 178 -16.08 -0.51 -6.78
N TYR A 179 -15.86 -0.93 -8.03
CA TYR A 179 -15.54 -0.03 -9.14
C TYR A 179 -16.33 -0.44 -10.39
N PRO A 180 -17.67 -0.35 -10.40
CA PRO A 180 -18.47 -0.69 -11.57
C PRO A 180 -18.17 0.27 -12.73
N LYS A 181 -18.53 -0.15 -13.94
CA LYS A 181 -18.46 0.71 -15.11
C LYS A 181 -19.64 1.70 -15.06
N LEU A 182 -19.32 2.99 -14.95
CA LEU A 182 -20.29 4.09 -14.97
C LEU A 182 -20.74 4.42 -16.41
#